data_AF-A0A352EY50-F1
#
_entry.id   AF-A0A352EY50-F1
#
_cell.length_a   1.000
_cell.length_b   1.000
_cell.length_c   1.000
_cell.angle_alpha   90.00
_cell.angle_beta   90.00
_cell.angle_gamma   90.00
#
_symmetry.space_group_name_H-M   'P 1'
#
loop_
_entity.id
_entity.type
_entity.pdbx_description
1 polymer ?
#
loop_
_entity_poly.entity_id
_entity_poly.type
_entity_poly.pdbx_seq_one_letter_code
_entity_poly.pdbx_strand_id
1 'polypeptide(L)'
;MVLLILESLGSTELLFILAMALVFFGPRKLPQLSRSLGKSMADFRRASEDFKKTWDREVNEEVQAMAAMDQPAIGFQQNSIMAPASPTQPLQAPTIEAVSPDRVIARQTIQNNDSNSSAFDHAEPTANQSEPSHKRDWL
;
A
#
# COMPACT_ATOMS: atom_id res chain seq x y z
N MET A 1 -29.59 25.59 21.83
CA MET A 1 -30.14 25.66 20.47
C MET A 1 -29.15 25.20 19.40
N VAL A 2 -27.92 25.75 19.32
CA VAL A 2 -26.92 25.34 18.30
C VAL A 2 -26.46 23.87 18.44
N LEU A 3 -26.46 23.33 19.65
CA LEU A 3 -25.97 21.98 19.93
C LEU A 3 -26.90 20.86 19.42
N LEU A 4 -28.21 21.13 19.30
CA LEU A 4 -29.18 20.18 18.71
C LEU A 4 -29.01 20.02 17.21
N ILE A 5 -28.44 21.02 16.53
CA ILE A 5 -28.18 21.00 15.08
C ILE A 5 -27.10 19.96 14.77
N LEU A 6 -26.12 19.78 15.66
CA LEU A 6 -25.00 18.86 15.47
C LEU A 6 -25.39 17.38 15.67
N GLU A 7 -26.34 17.09 16.57
CA GLU A 7 -26.88 15.73 16.76
C GLU A 7 -27.82 15.29 15.64
N SER A 8 -28.47 16.24 14.96
CA SER A 8 -29.37 16.00 13.84
C SER A 8 -28.78 16.44 12.49
N LEU A 9 -27.44 16.46 12.37
CA LEU A 9 -26.75 16.79 11.12
C LEU A 9 -27.01 15.70 10.08
N GLY A 10 -28.14 15.81 9.40
CA GLY A 10 -28.42 15.07 8.18
C GLY A 10 -27.63 15.63 7.00
N SER A 11 -27.74 14.94 5.86
CA SER A 11 -27.21 15.41 4.59
C SER A 11 -27.80 16.77 4.18
N THR A 12 -29.06 17.05 4.56
CA THR A 12 -29.76 18.29 4.26
C THR A 12 -29.18 19.50 5.01
N GLU A 13 -28.95 19.38 6.31
CA GLU A 13 -28.37 20.44 7.15
C GLU A 13 -26.93 20.76 6.71
N LEU A 14 -26.14 19.73 6.40
CA LEU A 14 -24.79 19.90 5.86
C LEU A 14 -24.82 20.65 4.52
N LEU A 15 -25.76 20.31 3.63
CA LEU A 15 -25.94 21.00 2.34
C LEU A 15 -26.33 22.48 2.54
N PHE A 16 -27.18 22.79 3.52
CA PHE A 16 -27.58 24.16 3.83
C PHE A 16 -26.40 25.01 4.33
N ILE A 17 -25.61 24.49 5.27
CA ILE A 17 -24.41 25.17 5.78
C ILE A 17 -23.37 25.32 4.65
N LEU A 18 -23.18 24.27 3.83
CA LEU A 18 -22.32 24.32 2.66
C LEU A 18 -22.79 25.41 1.69
N ALA A 19 -24.08 25.51 1.39
CA ALA A 19 -24.64 26.56 0.53
C ALA A 19 -24.36 27.98 1.07
N MET A 20 -24.56 28.21 2.38
CA MET A 20 -24.20 29.50 2.99
C MET A 20 -22.70 29.77 2.87
N ALA A 21 -21.85 28.78 3.13
CA ALA A 21 -20.41 28.91 2.94
C ALA A 21 -20.04 29.19 1.47
N LEU A 22 -20.72 28.58 0.50
CA LEU A 22 -20.53 28.85 -0.93
C LEU A 22 -20.95 30.28 -1.30
N VAL A 23 -21.94 30.86 -0.64
CA VAL A 23 -22.32 32.27 -0.89
C VAL A 23 -21.23 33.21 -0.37
N PHE A 24 -20.71 32.98 0.84
CA PHE A 24 -19.67 33.84 1.43
C PHE A 24 -18.29 33.64 0.80
N PHE A 25 -17.87 32.39 0.61
CA PHE A 25 -16.55 32.05 0.07
C PHE A 25 -16.55 31.92 -1.46
N GLY A 26 -17.66 31.53 -2.06
CA GLY A 26 -17.79 31.25 -3.50
C GLY A 26 -17.59 29.77 -3.85
N PRO A 27 -18.38 29.21 -4.80
CA PRO A 27 -18.26 27.80 -5.24
C PRO A 27 -16.91 27.50 -5.89
N ARG A 28 -16.18 28.51 -6.38
CA ARG A 28 -14.85 28.33 -6.96
C ARG A 28 -13.74 28.29 -5.92
N LYS A 29 -13.92 28.91 -4.74
CA LYS A 29 -12.86 29.01 -3.72
C LYS A 29 -12.73 27.75 -2.88
N LEU A 30 -13.82 27.11 -2.47
CA LEU A 30 -13.76 25.84 -1.74
C LEU A 30 -12.94 24.75 -2.45
N PRO A 31 -13.17 24.43 -3.75
CA PRO A 31 -12.36 23.44 -4.46
C PRO A 31 -10.92 23.91 -4.70
N GLN A 32 -10.68 25.21 -4.78
CA GLN A 32 -9.32 25.76 -4.90
C GLN A 32 -8.54 25.59 -3.59
N LEU A 33 -9.16 25.93 -2.45
CA LEU A 33 -8.62 25.75 -1.10
C LEU A 33 -8.39 24.26 -0.78
N SER A 34 -9.34 23.38 -1.14
CA SER A 34 -9.18 21.95 -0.90
C SER A 34 -8.06 21.35 -1.76
N ARG A 35 -7.85 21.83 -2.99
CA ARG A 35 -6.70 21.42 -3.82
C ARG A 35 -5.37 21.85 -3.21
N SER A 36 -5.25 23.08 -2.73
CA SER A 36 -4.00 23.54 -2.09
C SER A 36 -3.75 22.82 -0.77
N LEU A 37 -4.79 22.65 0.06
CA LEU A 37 -4.69 21.92 1.32
C LEU A 37 -4.39 20.44 1.07
N GLY A 38 -5.02 19.83 0.08
CA GLY A 38 -4.79 18.44 -0.32
C GLY A 38 -3.38 18.21 -0.83
N LYS A 39 -2.82 19.15 -1.61
CA LYS A 39 -1.42 19.14 -2.04
C LYS A 39 -0.49 19.19 -0.83
N SER A 40 -0.70 20.15 0.08
CA SER A 40 0.08 20.29 1.31
C SER A 40 0.00 19.04 2.18
N MET A 41 -1.18 18.44 2.31
CA MET A 41 -1.39 17.22 3.09
C MET A 41 -0.71 16.02 2.43
N ALA A 42 -0.74 15.92 1.10
CA ALA A 42 -0.04 14.86 0.37
C ALA A 42 1.48 14.98 0.53
N ASP A 43 2.03 16.18 0.44
CA ASP A 43 3.46 16.41 0.63
C ASP A 43 3.88 16.19 2.09
N PHE A 44 3.05 16.60 3.05
CA PHE A 44 3.24 16.28 4.48
C PHE A 44 3.21 14.77 4.75
N ARG A 45 2.28 14.03 4.13
CA ARG A 45 2.22 12.57 4.25
C ARG A 45 3.47 11.89 3.71
N ARG A 46 3.98 12.33 2.54
CA ARG A 46 5.22 11.80 1.96
C ARG A 46 6.42 12.05 2.87
N ALA A 47 6.57 13.28 3.36
CA ALA A 47 7.62 13.60 4.33
C ALA A 47 7.49 12.74 5.59
N SER A 48 6.28 12.58 6.12
CA SER A 48 5.99 11.73 7.29
C SER A 48 6.34 10.26 7.04
N GLU A 49 6.08 9.73 5.85
CA GLU A 49 6.45 8.37 5.47
C GLU A 49 7.97 8.19 5.39
N ASP A 50 8.70 9.18 4.90
CA ASP A 50 10.17 9.13 4.85
C ASP A 50 10.81 9.27 6.23
N PHE A 51 10.24 10.10 7.12
CA PHE A 51 10.61 10.14 8.53
C PHE A 51 10.36 8.79 9.20
N LYS A 52 9.21 8.17 8.98
CA LYS A 52 8.88 6.85 9.53
C LYS A 52 9.88 5.78 9.06
N LYS A 53 10.20 5.73 7.76
CA LYS A 53 11.18 4.77 7.23
C LYS A 53 12.58 4.95 7.82
N THR A 54 13.01 6.19 8.02
CA THR A 54 14.32 6.51 8.60
C THR A 54 14.38 6.09 10.06
N TRP A 55 13.33 6.42 10.82
CA TRP A 55 13.18 6.04 12.22
C TRP A 55 13.12 4.51 12.41
N ASP A 56 12.32 3.81 11.60
CA ASP A 56 12.21 2.35 11.65
C ASP A 56 13.55 1.68 11.32
N ARG A 57 14.34 2.24 10.40
CA ARG A 57 15.68 1.73 10.07
C ARG A 57 16.66 1.90 11.24
N GLU A 58 16.73 3.10 11.80
CA GLU A 58 17.65 3.41 12.91
C GLU A 58 17.30 2.64 14.18
N VAL A 59 16.02 2.59 14.56
CA VAL A 59 15.58 1.84 15.75
C VAL A 59 15.79 0.34 15.56
N ASN A 60 15.50 -0.22 14.38
CA ASN A 60 15.68 -1.65 14.15
C ASN A 60 17.16 -2.06 14.11
N GLU A 61 18.05 -1.19 13.60
CA GLU A 61 19.50 -1.40 13.64
C GLU A 61 20.05 -1.33 15.07
N GLU A 62 19.57 -0.37 15.87
CA GLU A 62 19.95 -0.24 17.28
C GLU A 62 19.43 -1.41 18.13
N VAL A 63 18.17 -1.81 17.94
CA VAL A 63 17.56 -2.96 18.63
C VAL A 63 18.25 -4.27 18.27
N GLN A 64 18.66 -4.47 17.01
CA GLN A 64 19.42 -5.66 16.61
C GLN A 64 20.85 -5.66 17.13
N ALA A 65 21.53 -4.51 17.17
CA ALA A 65 22.86 -4.38 17.75
C ALA A 65 22.83 -4.65 19.27
N MET A 66 21.79 -4.18 19.97
CA MET A 66 21.56 -4.46 21.38
C MET A 66 21.19 -5.93 21.63
N ALA A 67 20.35 -6.53 20.77
CA ALA A 67 19.98 -7.95 20.87
C ALA A 67 21.15 -8.91 20.57
N ALA A 68 22.09 -8.51 19.72
CA ALA A 68 23.30 -9.29 19.44
C ALA A 68 24.32 -9.27 20.60
N MET A 69 24.24 -8.29 21.51
CA MET A 69 25.11 -8.18 22.68
C MET A 69 24.62 -9.00 23.89
N ASP A 70 23.36 -9.46 23.91
CA ASP A 70 22.74 -10.20 25.03
C ASP A 70 22.61 -11.71 24.75
N GLN A 71 23.65 -12.34 24.19
CA GLN A 71 23.63 -13.78 23.87
C GLN A 71 24.20 -14.61 25.04
N PRO A 72 23.37 -15.25 25.90
CA PRO A 72 23.85 -16.34 26.72
C PRO A 72 23.98 -17.57 25.84
N ALA A 73 25.22 -17.98 25.58
CA ALA A 73 25.51 -19.32 25.08
C ALA A 73 25.12 -20.35 26.15
N ILE A 74 23.91 -20.91 26.09
CA ILE A 74 23.60 -22.18 26.76
C ILE A 74 22.84 -23.06 25.78
N GLY A 75 23.58 -23.99 25.18
CA GLY A 75 22.99 -25.17 24.56
C GLY A 75 22.48 -26.10 25.66
N PHE A 76 21.18 -26.36 25.68
CA PHE A 76 20.62 -27.48 26.42
C PHE A 76 20.34 -28.62 25.46
N GLN A 77 21.38 -29.41 25.20
CA GLN A 77 21.18 -30.82 24.88
C GLN A 77 20.99 -31.56 26.19
N GLN A 78 19.76 -31.96 26.51
CA GLN A 78 19.54 -32.97 27.54
C GLN A 78 18.52 -33.99 27.08
N ASN A 79 19.02 -34.89 26.25
CA ASN A 79 18.42 -36.18 26.01
C ASN A 79 18.56 -37.02 27.29
N SER A 80 17.49 -37.29 28.03
CA SER A 80 17.39 -38.39 29.02
C SER A 80 15.93 -38.66 29.44
N ILE A 81 15.31 -39.60 28.72
CA ILE A 81 14.57 -40.78 29.21
C ILE A 81 14.08 -40.71 30.68
N MET A 82 12.77 -40.49 30.87
CA MET A 82 12.01 -41.09 31.98
C MET A 82 10.54 -41.16 31.58
N ALA A 83 10.09 -42.34 31.17
CA ALA A 83 8.68 -42.66 31.09
C ALA A 83 8.23 -43.30 32.41
N PRO A 84 7.14 -42.79 33.02
CA PRO A 84 6.20 -43.64 33.71
C PRO A 84 4.87 -43.69 32.95
N ALA A 85 4.43 -44.91 32.67
CA ALA A 85 3.22 -45.21 31.91
C ALA A 85 1.93 -44.86 32.67
N SER A 86 1.01 -44.18 31.94
CA SER A 86 -0.47 -44.32 31.83
C SER A 86 -1.36 -44.32 33.10
N PRO A 87 -2.66 -43.89 33.07
CA PRO A 87 -3.55 -43.92 31.90
C PRO A 87 -4.59 -42.76 31.73
N THR A 88 -5.24 -42.77 30.56
CA THR A 88 -6.58 -42.22 30.29
C THR A 88 -6.76 -40.71 30.23
N GLN A 89 -6.59 -40.14 29.04
CA GLN A 89 -7.49 -39.08 28.57
C GLN A 89 -8.15 -39.58 27.26
N PRO A 90 -9.50 -39.63 27.19
CA PRO A 90 -10.18 -40.06 25.99
C PRO A 90 -9.83 -39.11 24.84
N LEU A 91 -9.39 -39.71 23.73
CA LEU A 91 -9.08 -39.06 22.46
C LEU A 91 -10.28 -38.19 22.03
N GLN A 92 -10.17 -36.87 22.17
CA GLN A 92 -11.08 -35.96 21.47
C GLN A 92 -10.71 -36.07 19.99
N ALA A 93 -11.57 -36.77 19.23
CA ALA A 93 -11.43 -36.85 17.79
C ALA A 93 -11.41 -35.41 17.23
N PRO A 94 -10.48 -35.08 16.32
CA PRO A 94 -10.50 -33.78 15.66
C PRO A 94 -11.88 -33.60 15.04
N THR A 95 -12.61 -32.57 15.47
CA THR A 95 -13.83 -32.17 14.80
C THR A 95 -13.43 -31.75 13.40
N ILE A 96 -13.70 -32.62 12.42
CA ILE A 96 -13.63 -32.25 11.01
C ILE A 96 -14.85 -31.37 10.76
N GLU A 97 -14.64 -30.07 10.87
CA GLU A 97 -15.59 -29.08 10.38
C GLU A 97 -15.62 -29.22 8.85
N ALA A 98 -16.77 -29.65 8.31
CA ALA A 98 -16.92 -29.88 6.89
C ALA A 98 -16.66 -28.58 6.11
N VAL A 99 -15.71 -28.62 5.17
CA VAL A 99 -15.44 -27.50 4.27
C VAL A 99 -16.74 -27.14 3.53
N SER A 100 -17.21 -25.91 3.67
CA SER A 100 -18.36 -25.41 2.93
C SER A 100 -17.99 -25.33 1.43
N PRO A 101 -18.84 -25.80 0.50
CA PRO A 101 -18.53 -25.83 -0.93
C PRO A 101 -18.35 -24.44 -1.59
N ASP A 102 -18.60 -23.35 -0.86
CA ASP A 102 -18.42 -21.98 -1.35
C ASP A 102 -16.95 -21.57 -1.58
N ARG A 103 -15.97 -22.39 -1.14
CA ARG A 103 -14.54 -22.19 -1.48
C ARG A 103 -14.09 -22.91 -2.76
N VAL A 104 -15.02 -23.48 -3.54
CA VAL A 104 -14.71 -24.05 -4.86
C VAL A 104 -14.68 -22.93 -5.91
N ILE A 105 -13.52 -22.32 -6.14
CA ILE A 105 -13.28 -21.48 -7.32
C ILE A 105 -12.72 -22.37 -8.44
N ALA A 106 -13.46 -22.49 -9.53
CA ALA A 106 -12.99 -23.12 -10.75
C ALA A 106 -11.80 -22.35 -11.33
N ARG A 107 -10.72 -23.06 -11.66
CA ARG A 107 -9.52 -22.48 -12.28
C ARG A 107 -9.72 -22.39 -13.82
N GLN A 108 -9.28 -21.26 -14.40
CA GLN A 108 -8.92 -21.02 -15.82
C GLN A 108 -10.06 -20.56 -16.75
N THR A 109 -9.90 -19.48 -17.50
CA THR A 109 -9.05 -19.45 -18.70
C THR A 109 -8.32 -18.10 -18.87
N ILE A 110 -7.00 -18.17 -19.05
CA ILE A 110 -6.16 -17.04 -19.49
C ILE A 110 -6.41 -16.84 -20.99
N GLN A 111 -7.05 -15.73 -21.37
CA GLN A 111 -7.18 -15.33 -22.76
C GLN A 111 -6.05 -14.36 -23.13
N ASN A 112 -4.86 -14.91 -23.36
CA ASN A 112 -3.85 -14.24 -24.18
C ASN A 112 -4.09 -14.72 -25.60
N ASN A 113 -4.64 -13.85 -26.45
CA ASN A 113 -4.72 -14.13 -27.89
C ASN A 113 -3.93 -13.06 -28.63
N ASP A 114 -2.88 -13.56 -29.26
CA ASP A 114 -1.99 -12.91 -30.18
C ASP A 114 -2.75 -12.12 -31.26
N SER A 115 -2.29 -10.90 -31.51
CA SER A 115 -2.55 -10.20 -32.75
C SER A 115 -1.31 -9.41 -33.11
N ASN A 116 -0.26 -10.17 -33.46
CA ASN A 116 0.82 -9.65 -34.31
C ASN A 116 0.91 -10.54 -35.56
N SER A 117 1.35 -9.92 -36.65
CA SER A 117 1.44 -10.41 -38.04
C SER A 117 0.11 -10.23 -38.79
N SER A 118 0.03 -9.59 -39.96
CA SER A 118 1.00 -9.06 -40.93
C SER A 118 0.17 -8.09 -41.80
N ALA A 119 0.65 -7.03 -42.44
CA ALA A 119 1.63 -7.01 -43.52
C ALA A 119 1.47 -5.66 -44.25
N PHE A 120 2.58 -5.12 -44.77
CA PHE A 120 2.71 -4.38 -46.05
C PHE A 120 1.99 -3.00 -46.16
N ASP A 121 2.55 -1.92 -46.71
CA ASP A 121 3.81 -1.66 -47.44
C ASP A 121 3.87 -0.14 -47.77
N HIS A 122 5.00 0.29 -48.30
CA HIS A 122 5.25 1.49 -49.13
C HIS A 122 5.78 2.80 -48.49
N ALA A 123 7.12 2.88 -48.55
CA ALA A 123 7.90 3.83 -49.37
C ALA A 123 8.39 5.15 -48.75
N GLU A 124 9.71 5.18 -48.54
CA GLU A 124 10.55 6.39 -48.65
C GLU A 124 10.38 7.09 -50.02
N PRO A 125 10.59 8.41 -50.05
CA PRO A 125 11.74 8.91 -50.80
C PRO A 125 12.50 10.03 -50.06
N THR A 126 13.76 9.75 -49.77
CA THR A 126 14.96 10.60 -50.02
C THR A 126 14.99 12.08 -49.62
N ALA A 127 16.03 12.37 -48.83
CA ALA A 127 17.01 13.45 -49.02
C ALA A 127 16.67 14.89 -48.58
N ASN A 128 17.27 15.31 -47.45
CA ASN A 128 18.26 16.40 -47.41
C ASN A 128 19.02 16.38 -46.07
N GLN A 129 20.12 15.62 -45.95
CA GLN A 129 21.48 16.17 -45.88
C GLN A 129 21.61 17.64 -45.44
N SER A 130 22.04 17.82 -44.18
CA SER A 130 23.02 18.85 -43.80
C SER A 130 23.65 18.49 -42.44
N GLU A 131 24.57 17.54 -42.45
CA GLU A 131 25.70 17.45 -41.50
C GLU A 131 26.81 18.43 -41.99
N PRO A 132 27.93 18.70 -41.28
CA PRO A 132 28.34 18.32 -39.92
C PRO A 132 29.05 19.45 -39.11
N SER A 133 29.48 19.11 -37.89
CA SER A 133 30.69 19.60 -37.20
C SER A 133 30.67 20.85 -36.29
N HIS A 134 30.63 20.59 -34.99
CA HIS A 134 31.60 21.15 -34.04
C HIS A 134 31.67 20.20 -32.83
N LYS A 135 32.59 19.21 -32.83
CA LYS A 135 33.91 19.32 -32.18
C LYS A 135 33.75 19.89 -30.76
N ARG A 136 33.83 19.00 -29.75
CA ARG A 136 35.01 18.93 -28.87
C ARG A 136 35.37 20.32 -28.36
N ASP A 137 34.89 20.64 -27.16
CA ASP A 137 35.50 21.58 -26.19
C ASP A 137 34.44 22.00 -25.17
N TRP A 138 34.38 21.29 -24.06
CA TRP A 138 34.33 21.92 -22.74
C TRP A 138 34.76 20.86 -21.73
N LEU A 139 36.06 20.91 -21.46
CA LEU A 139 36.65 20.46 -20.21
C LEU A 139 35.92 21.11 -19.03
#